data_AF-A0A537IH37-F1
#
_entry.id   AF-A0A537IH37-F1
#
_cell.length_a   1.000
_cell.length_b   1.000
_cell.length_c   1.000
_cell.angle_alpha   90.00
_cell.angle_beta   90.00
_cell.angle_gamma   90.00
#
_symmetry.space_group_name_H-M   'P 1'
#
loop_
_entity.id
_entity.type
_entity.pdbx_description
1 polymer ?
#
loop_
_entity_poly.entity_id
_entity_poly.type
_entity_poly.pdbx_seq_one_letter_code
_entity_poly.pdbx_strand_id
1 'polypeptide(L)'
;MPKRSFFFTYKLHHVVFWVLVFLCWFYLRYQDYTTKSIALAITLIKVADLALIVYIINYRLIPRLLYRKKYTGFIASFLAIIALSGFLKMILMGEVTGENVLSGPFSNLKTKFYENVISDFFLVTSGAAFKLIFDYTEMQQRLTEMAKEKAEAELSFLKSQINPHFLFNSLNAVYFLIQKENTEARQALHKFSDMLRYQLYEVKGTRIPIEKELSYLKDYVDLQKLRKDENYLVDFHCSPEVKEFSIEPLLLIPFVENAFKHISHKTTGGNFVRLDMTRNNGEFKFHIENSKETERSTQLHGGIGLNNVKRRLELLYPGKHELCIDSNENIYKVDLKLKIDQ
;
A
#
# COMPACT_ATOMS: atom_id res chain seq x y z
N MET A 1 -16.64 -0.81 -4.04
CA MET A 1 -17.04 -0.59 -2.63
C MET A 1 -18.09 -1.62 -2.25
N PRO A 2 -17.84 -2.56 -1.33
CA PRO A 2 -18.86 -3.51 -0.91
C PRO A 2 -19.98 -2.76 -0.19
N LYS A 3 -21.23 -2.96 -0.62
CA LYS A 3 -22.42 -2.42 0.06
C LYS A 3 -22.35 -2.84 1.53
N ARG A 4 -22.23 -1.87 2.45
CA ARG A 4 -22.38 -2.12 3.89
C ARG A 4 -23.68 -2.91 4.08
N SER A 5 -23.60 -4.06 4.76
CA SER A 5 -24.79 -4.90 4.95
C SER A 5 -25.87 -4.08 5.65
N PHE A 6 -27.14 -4.31 5.28
CA PHE A 6 -28.31 -3.64 5.84
C PHE A 6 -28.24 -3.52 7.38
N PHE A 7 -27.71 -4.56 8.02
CA PHE A 7 -27.50 -4.67 9.47
C PHE A 7 -26.57 -3.60 10.08
N PHE A 8 -25.51 -3.21 9.36
CA PHE A 8 -24.63 -2.12 9.78
C PHE A 8 -25.18 -0.74 9.42
N THR A 9 -25.94 -0.64 8.34
CA THR A 9 -26.55 0.62 7.87
C THR A 9 -27.61 1.15 8.86
N TYR A 10 -28.44 0.27 9.44
CA TYR A 10 -29.47 0.64 10.43
C TYR A 10 -29.03 0.52 11.89
N LYS A 11 -27.74 0.29 12.17
CA LYS A 11 -27.21 0.13 13.54
C LYS A 11 -27.86 -0.99 14.37
N LEU A 12 -28.46 -2.00 13.72
CA LEU A 12 -29.15 -3.13 14.36
C LEU A 12 -28.25 -3.95 15.30
N HIS A 13 -26.94 -3.97 15.03
CA HIS A 13 -25.94 -4.60 15.89
C HIS A 13 -25.92 -4.03 17.32
N HIS A 14 -26.22 -2.74 17.50
CA HIS A 14 -26.32 -2.15 18.84
C HIS A 14 -27.52 -2.70 19.62
N VAL A 15 -28.67 -2.87 18.96
CA VAL A 15 -29.88 -3.42 19.60
C VAL A 15 -29.61 -4.86 20.04
N VAL A 16 -29.04 -5.68 19.15
CA VAL A 16 -28.67 -7.06 19.47
C VAL A 16 -27.66 -7.11 20.62
N PHE A 17 -26.64 -6.26 20.62
CA PHE A 17 -25.67 -6.18 21.70
C PHE A 17 -26.32 -5.90 23.06
N TRP A 18 -27.18 -4.88 23.16
CA TRP A 18 -27.83 -4.53 24.43
C TRP A 18 -28.84 -5.58 24.89
N VAL A 19 -29.54 -6.24 23.95
CA VAL A 19 -30.43 -7.37 24.27
C VAL A 19 -29.62 -8.55 24.84
N LEU A 20 -28.46 -8.88 24.25
CA LEU A 20 -27.59 -9.93 24.77
C LEU A 20 -27.02 -9.59 26.16
N VAL A 21 -26.58 -8.35 26.38
CA VAL A 21 -26.14 -7.86 27.69
C VAL A 21 -27.27 -7.99 28.72
N PHE A 22 -28.49 -7.58 28.35
CA PHE A 22 -29.67 -7.72 29.20
C PHE A 22 -29.96 -9.17 29.56
N LEU A 23 -30.01 -10.07 28.58
CA LEU A 23 -30.30 -11.49 28.80
C LEU A 23 -29.22 -12.14 29.68
N CYS A 24 -27.95 -11.83 29.44
CA CYS A 24 -26.83 -12.33 30.22
C CYS A 24 -26.92 -11.89 31.69
N TRP A 25 -27.12 -10.59 31.94
CA TRP A 25 -27.27 -10.07 33.30
C TRP A 25 -28.51 -10.58 34.02
N PHE A 26 -29.65 -10.66 33.33
CA PHE A 26 -30.87 -11.21 33.89
C PHE A 26 -30.66 -12.67 34.30
N TYR A 27 -30.10 -13.50 33.41
CA TYR A 27 -29.85 -14.91 33.68
C TYR A 27 -28.91 -15.13 34.89
N LEU A 28 -27.85 -14.32 35.00
CA LEU A 28 -26.88 -14.45 36.08
C LEU A 28 -27.39 -13.98 37.45
N ARG A 29 -28.33 -13.02 37.49
CA ARG A 29 -28.71 -12.31 38.72
C ARG A 29 -30.18 -12.38 39.10
N TYR A 30 -31.04 -13.07 38.33
CA TYR A 30 -32.47 -13.08 38.67
C TYR A 30 -32.77 -13.72 40.04
N GLN A 31 -31.89 -14.59 40.53
CA GLN A 31 -32.01 -15.25 41.84
C GLN A 31 -31.65 -14.34 43.02
N ASP A 32 -30.96 -13.23 42.76
CA ASP A 32 -30.57 -12.25 43.80
C ASP A 32 -31.78 -11.46 44.33
N TYR A 33 -32.95 -11.56 43.68
CA TYR A 33 -34.12 -10.73 43.94
C TYR A 33 -35.32 -11.56 44.44
N THR A 34 -36.15 -10.92 45.27
CA THR A 34 -37.33 -11.55 45.92
C THR A 34 -38.36 -12.05 44.92
N THR A 35 -38.54 -11.36 43.79
CA THR A 35 -39.47 -11.74 42.73
C THR A 35 -38.86 -11.54 41.35
N LYS A 36 -39.29 -12.34 40.36
CA LYS A 36 -38.83 -12.22 38.97
C LYS A 36 -39.19 -10.87 38.32
N SER A 37 -40.30 -10.25 38.73
CA SER A 37 -40.70 -8.92 38.24
C SER A 37 -39.74 -7.83 38.71
N ILE A 38 -39.32 -7.87 39.97
CA ILE A 38 -38.31 -6.96 40.53
C ILE A 38 -36.96 -7.18 39.84
N ALA A 39 -36.55 -8.44 39.62
CA ALA A 39 -35.33 -8.76 38.89
C ALA A 39 -35.32 -8.17 37.47
N LEU A 40 -36.44 -8.26 36.75
CA LEU A 40 -36.60 -7.74 35.39
C LEU A 40 -36.50 -6.21 35.38
N ALA A 41 -37.24 -5.53 36.25
CA ALA A 41 -37.23 -4.08 36.37
C ALA A 41 -35.84 -3.52 36.70
N ILE A 42 -35.14 -4.13 37.68
CA ILE A 42 -33.79 -3.70 38.07
C ILE A 42 -32.78 -3.94 36.95
N THR A 43 -32.85 -5.10 36.28
CA THR A 43 -31.96 -5.39 35.15
C THR A 43 -32.17 -4.39 34.02
N LEU A 44 -33.43 -4.03 33.72
CA LEU A 44 -33.77 -3.05 32.70
C LEU A 44 -33.18 -1.67 33.04
N ILE A 45 -33.33 -1.22 34.29
CA ILE A 45 -32.76 0.04 34.77
C ILE A 45 -31.23 0.03 34.60
N LYS A 46 -30.53 -1.03 35.05
CA LYS A 46 -29.07 -1.10 34.96
C LYS A 46 -28.57 -1.05 33.51
N VAL A 47 -29.19 -1.81 32.62
CA VAL A 47 -28.77 -1.88 31.21
C VAL A 47 -29.09 -0.59 30.48
N ALA A 48 -30.26 0.01 30.73
CA ALA A 48 -30.64 1.28 30.13
C ALA A 48 -29.72 2.44 30.57
N ASP A 49 -29.40 2.51 31.87
CA ASP A 49 -28.45 3.47 32.44
C ASP A 49 -27.06 3.32 31.79
N LEU A 50 -26.52 2.10 31.77
CA LEU A 50 -25.23 1.82 31.16
C LEU A 50 -25.20 2.19 29.67
N ALA A 51 -26.26 1.84 28.92
CA ALA A 51 -26.38 2.19 27.52
C ALA A 51 -26.36 3.70 27.32
N LEU A 52 -27.15 4.44 28.11
CA LEU A 52 -27.23 5.89 28.05
C LEU A 52 -25.85 6.52 28.27
N ILE A 53 -25.12 6.11 29.31
CA ILE A 53 -23.78 6.61 29.63
C ILE A 53 -22.80 6.34 28.47
N VAL A 54 -22.78 5.11 27.96
CA VAL A 54 -21.91 4.72 26.84
C VAL A 54 -22.19 5.58 25.60
N TYR A 55 -23.46 5.81 25.26
CA TYR A 55 -23.80 6.65 24.10
C TYR A 55 -23.43 8.12 24.31
N ILE A 56 -23.69 8.69 25.49
CA ILE A 56 -23.33 10.08 25.81
C ILE A 56 -21.81 10.25 25.71
N ILE A 57 -21.03 9.37 26.33
CA ILE A 57 -19.58 9.47 26.34
C ILE A 57 -19.02 9.29 24.94
N ASN A 58 -19.43 8.22 24.25
CA ASN A 58 -18.86 7.90 22.95
C ASN A 58 -19.25 8.89 21.86
N TYR A 59 -20.50 9.33 21.78
CA TYR A 59 -20.98 10.15 20.65
C TYR A 59 -21.02 11.64 20.94
N ARG A 60 -21.00 12.07 22.22
CA ARG A 60 -21.05 13.49 22.58
C ARG A 60 -19.78 13.95 23.29
N LEU A 61 -19.31 13.22 24.31
CA LEU A 61 -18.20 13.69 25.16
C LEU A 61 -16.84 13.56 24.47
N ILE A 62 -16.54 12.36 23.94
CA ILE A 62 -15.28 12.09 23.24
C ILE A 62 -15.07 13.05 22.06
N PRO A 63 -16.03 13.22 21.12
CA PRO A 63 -15.81 14.11 19.96
C PRO A 63 -15.71 15.60 20.32
N ARG A 64 -16.44 16.06 21.34
CA ARG A 64 -16.46 17.49 21.70
C ARG A 64 -15.28 17.92 22.56
N LEU A 65 -14.80 17.05 23.45
CA LEU A 65 -13.77 17.41 24.43
C LEU A 65 -12.46 16.68 24.17
N LEU A 66 -12.49 15.35 24.06
CA LEU A 66 -11.27 14.54 23.96
C LEU A 66 -10.52 14.79 22.65
N TYR A 67 -11.19 14.73 21.50
CA TYR A 67 -10.56 15.02 20.20
C TYR A 67 -10.12 16.49 20.06
N ARG A 68 -10.77 17.41 20.79
CA ARG A 68 -10.37 18.82 20.88
C ARG A 68 -9.29 19.08 21.92
N LYS A 69 -8.67 18.04 22.49
CA LYS A 69 -7.59 18.10 23.50
C LYS A 69 -7.99 18.82 24.80
N LYS A 70 -9.29 18.95 25.10
CA LYS A 70 -9.81 19.53 26.34
C LYS A 70 -9.89 18.47 27.44
N TYR A 71 -8.74 17.97 27.89
CA TYR A 71 -8.65 16.81 28.80
C TYR A 71 -9.27 17.05 30.17
N THR A 72 -9.05 18.22 30.77
CA THR A 72 -9.60 18.56 32.11
C THR A 72 -11.13 18.59 32.08
N GLY A 73 -11.72 19.25 31.09
CA GLY A 73 -13.16 19.27 30.88
C GLY A 73 -13.74 17.88 30.60
N PHE A 74 -13.01 17.04 29.84
CA PHE A 74 -13.39 15.65 29.60
C PHE A 74 -13.44 14.84 30.89
N ILE A 75 -12.36 14.85 31.68
CA ILE A 75 -12.26 14.07 32.93
C ILE A 75 -13.34 14.52 33.93
N ALA A 76 -13.51 15.83 34.13
CA ALA A 76 -14.53 16.36 35.04
C ALA A 76 -15.95 15.96 34.62
N SER A 77 -16.28 16.08 33.33
CA SER A 77 -17.59 15.70 32.81
C SER A 77 -17.82 14.19 32.84
N PHE A 78 -16.79 13.39 32.58
CA PHE A 78 -16.84 11.92 32.60
C PHE A 78 -17.15 11.42 34.02
N LEU A 79 -16.41 11.91 35.02
CA LEU A 79 -16.65 11.57 36.43
C LEU A 79 -18.02 12.07 36.90
N ALA A 80 -18.43 13.28 36.52
CA ALA A 80 -19.73 13.84 36.88
C ALA A 80 -20.90 13.02 36.30
N ILE A 81 -20.81 12.58 35.04
CA ILE A 81 -21.84 11.75 34.41
C ILE A 81 -21.97 10.41 35.13
N ILE A 82 -20.85 9.73 35.40
CA ILE A 82 -20.86 8.43 36.09
C ILE A 82 -21.42 8.57 37.52
N ALA A 83 -20.99 9.59 38.26
CA ALA A 83 -21.49 9.84 39.61
C ALA A 83 -22.99 10.15 39.62
N LEU A 84 -23.46 11.01 38.70
CA LEU A 84 -24.87 11.38 38.59
C LEU A 84 -25.74 10.19 38.19
N SER A 85 -25.30 9.38 37.21
CA SER A 85 -25.99 8.16 36.79
C SER A 85 -26.07 7.15 37.93
N GLY A 86 -24.96 6.89 38.61
CA GLY A 86 -24.92 5.98 39.75
C GLY A 86 -25.86 6.40 40.88
N PHE A 87 -25.94 7.70 41.17
CA PHE A 87 -26.86 8.25 42.16
C PHE A 87 -28.32 8.12 41.74
N LEU A 88 -28.65 8.49 40.49
CA LEU A 88 -30.01 8.38 39.95
C LEU A 88 -30.48 6.92 39.91
N LYS A 89 -29.62 6.01 39.46
CA LYS A 89 -29.86 4.56 39.45
C LYS A 89 -30.13 4.02 40.85
N MET A 90 -29.38 4.49 41.86
CA MET A 90 -29.59 4.09 43.25
C MET A 90 -30.99 4.50 43.77
N ILE A 91 -31.47 5.69 43.41
CA ILE A 91 -32.83 6.15 43.77
C ILE A 91 -33.88 5.28 43.11
N LEU A 92 -33.79 5.09 41.79
CA LEU A 92 -34.76 4.30 41.01
C LEU A 92 -34.85 2.84 41.50
N MET A 93 -33.72 2.24 41.87
CA MET A 93 -33.73 0.89 42.44
C MET A 93 -34.42 0.84 43.80
N GLY A 94 -34.23 1.83 44.66
CA GLY A 94 -34.88 1.89 45.98
C GLY A 94 -36.41 1.99 45.87
N GLU A 95 -36.91 2.76 44.91
CA GLU A 95 -38.35 2.83 44.63
C GLU A 95 -38.92 1.48 44.18
N VAL A 96 -38.20 0.75 43.32
CA VAL A 96 -38.64 -0.55 42.80
C VAL A 96 -38.61 -1.66 43.84
N THR A 97 -37.63 -1.67 44.75
CA THR A 97 -37.54 -2.69 45.81
C THR A 97 -38.43 -2.39 47.02
N GLY A 98 -39.01 -1.18 47.10
CA GLY A 98 -39.78 -0.74 48.27
C GLY A 98 -38.92 -0.57 49.52
N GLU A 99 -37.59 -0.61 49.38
CA GLU A 99 -36.65 -0.37 50.46
C GLU A 99 -36.21 1.09 50.42
N ASN A 100 -36.35 1.78 51.55
CA ASN A 100 -35.72 3.08 51.71
C ASN A 100 -34.21 2.93 51.44
N VAL A 101 -33.69 3.75 50.53
CA VAL A 101 -32.28 3.72 50.11
C VAL A 101 -31.32 3.77 51.31
N LEU A 102 -31.77 4.38 52.41
CA LEU A 102 -31.08 4.57 53.69
C LEU A 102 -31.37 3.52 54.78
N SER A 103 -32.38 2.64 54.64
CA SER A 103 -32.82 1.75 55.74
C SER A 103 -33.37 0.38 55.31
N GLY A 104 -32.77 -0.24 54.28
CA GLY A 104 -32.98 -1.65 53.92
C GLY A 104 -31.94 -2.60 54.56
N PRO A 105 -32.09 -3.94 54.44
CA PRO A 105 -31.20 -4.96 55.01
C PRO A 105 -29.75 -4.91 54.46
N PHE A 106 -29.53 -4.14 53.39
CA PHE A 106 -28.24 -3.82 52.78
C PHE A 106 -27.77 -2.40 53.12
N SER A 107 -27.76 -2.05 54.41
CA SER A 107 -27.49 -0.71 54.97
C SER A 107 -26.09 -0.12 54.70
N ASN A 108 -25.22 -0.82 53.96
CA ASN A 108 -23.89 -0.34 53.61
C ASN A 108 -23.91 0.51 52.33
N LEU A 109 -24.00 1.83 52.49
CA LEU A 109 -23.78 2.83 51.43
C LEU A 109 -22.51 2.55 50.61
N LYS A 110 -21.45 2.02 51.25
CA LYS A 110 -20.22 1.59 50.59
C LYS A 110 -20.48 0.51 49.53
N THR A 111 -21.21 -0.56 49.87
CA THR A 111 -21.49 -1.66 48.94
C THR A 111 -22.31 -1.17 47.73
N LYS A 112 -23.32 -0.32 47.96
CA LYS A 112 -24.12 0.27 46.88
C LYS A 112 -23.27 1.17 45.96
N PHE A 113 -22.31 1.91 46.53
CA PHE A 113 -21.38 2.73 45.75
C PHE A 113 -20.42 1.87 44.92
N TYR A 114 -19.83 0.81 45.49
CA TYR A 114 -18.97 -0.13 44.76
C TYR A 114 -19.71 -0.80 43.60
N GLU A 115 -20.92 -1.31 43.83
CA GLU A 115 -21.68 -2.01 42.80
C GLU A 115 -22.16 -1.10 41.68
N ASN A 116 -22.57 0.14 41.98
CA ASN A 116 -23.24 1.00 41.00
C ASN A 116 -22.36 2.06 40.35
N VAL A 117 -21.27 2.49 40.99
CA VAL A 117 -20.39 3.56 40.48
C VAL A 117 -19.07 2.98 39.97
N ILE A 118 -18.44 2.10 40.75
CA ILE A 118 -17.12 1.55 40.39
C ILE A 118 -17.25 0.55 39.24
N SER A 119 -18.26 -0.32 39.26
CA SER A 119 -18.51 -1.25 38.16
C SER A 119 -18.77 -0.51 36.83
N ASP A 120 -19.61 0.53 36.85
CA ASP A 120 -19.87 1.36 35.69
C ASP A 120 -18.62 2.08 35.20
N PHE A 121 -17.83 2.65 36.11
CA PHE A 121 -16.59 3.33 35.76
C PHE A 121 -15.68 2.41 34.95
N PHE A 122 -15.44 1.18 35.40
CA PHE A 122 -14.60 0.24 34.66
C PHE A 122 -15.22 -0.15 33.32
N LEU A 123 -16.50 -0.50 33.29
CA LEU A 123 -17.17 -0.97 32.07
C LEU A 123 -17.24 0.12 30.99
N VAL A 124 -17.58 1.34 31.38
CA VAL A 124 -17.64 2.51 30.50
C VAL A 124 -16.23 2.91 30.05
N THR A 125 -15.24 2.87 30.93
CA THR A 125 -13.84 3.15 30.56
C THR A 125 -13.33 2.13 29.54
N SER A 126 -13.59 0.83 29.75
CA SER A 126 -13.26 -0.22 28.79
C SER A 126 -13.95 0.01 27.44
N GLY A 127 -15.24 0.32 27.43
CA GLY A 127 -15.98 0.63 26.20
C GLY A 127 -15.44 1.85 25.46
N ALA A 128 -15.08 2.91 26.19
CA ALA A 128 -14.43 4.09 25.63
C ALA A 128 -13.03 3.78 25.08
N ALA A 129 -12.24 2.97 25.79
CA ALA A 129 -10.92 2.53 25.34
C ALA A 129 -11.00 1.73 24.04
N PHE A 130 -11.92 0.76 23.95
CA PHE A 130 -12.16 0.01 22.71
C PHE A 130 -12.52 0.95 21.57
N LYS A 131 -13.45 1.89 21.79
CA LYS A 131 -13.81 2.88 20.78
C LYS A 131 -12.60 3.67 20.29
N LEU A 132 -11.78 4.19 21.21
CA LEU A 132 -10.59 4.98 20.86
C LEU A 132 -9.57 4.16 20.07
N ILE A 133 -9.39 2.88 20.39
CA ILE A 133 -8.52 1.98 19.63
C ILE A 133 -9.04 1.82 18.21
N PHE A 134 -10.33 1.51 18.02
CA PHE A 134 -10.93 1.39 16.70
C PHE A 134 -10.83 2.69 15.89
N ASP A 135 -11.18 3.83 16.49
CA ASP A 135 -11.08 5.14 15.84
C ASP A 135 -9.63 5.46 15.44
N TYR A 136 -8.66 5.12 16.29
CA TYR A 136 -7.23 5.29 15.99
C TYR A 136 -6.79 4.42 14.83
N THR A 137 -7.20 3.14 14.79
CA THR A 137 -6.85 2.25 13.67
C THR A 137 -7.45 2.72 12.34
N GLU A 138 -8.71 3.18 12.34
CA GLU A 138 -9.35 3.73 11.14
C GLU A 138 -8.67 5.03 10.68
N MET A 139 -8.29 5.89 11.62
CA MET A 139 -7.53 7.11 11.33
C MET A 139 -6.16 6.81 10.72
N GLN A 140 -5.43 5.81 11.25
CA GLN A 140 -4.13 5.40 10.70
C GLN A 140 -4.27 4.88 9.26
N GLN A 141 -5.28 4.04 8.99
CA GLN A 141 -5.54 3.55 7.64
C GLN A 141 -5.81 4.71 6.66
N ARG A 142 -6.66 5.67 7.05
CA ARG A 142 -6.94 6.86 6.24
C ARG A 142 -5.69 7.70 6.01
N LEU A 143 -4.83 7.85 7.02
CA LEU A 143 -3.56 8.58 6.87
C LEU A 143 -2.63 7.90 5.87
N THR A 144 -2.51 6.57 5.92
CA THR A 144 -1.72 5.80 4.96
C THR A 144 -2.28 5.93 3.54
N GLU A 145 -3.60 5.87 3.37
CA GLU A 145 -4.27 6.02 2.08
C GLU A 145 -4.04 7.42 1.50
N MET A 146 -4.24 8.48 2.29
CA MET A 146 -3.96 9.86 1.87
C MET A 146 -2.47 10.08 1.52
N ALA A 147 -1.55 9.47 2.25
CA ALA A 147 -0.12 9.56 1.95
C ALA A 147 0.22 8.90 0.60
N LYS A 148 -0.43 7.76 0.30
CA LYS A 148 -0.30 7.08 -0.99
C LYS A 148 -0.87 7.92 -2.13
N GLU A 149 -2.09 8.43 -1.99
CA GLU A 149 -2.73 9.31 -2.99
C GLU A 149 -1.87 10.56 -3.27
N LYS A 150 -1.31 11.17 -2.22
CA LYS A 150 -0.39 12.31 -2.35
C LYS A 150 0.87 11.93 -3.15
N ALA A 151 1.49 10.80 -2.83
CA ALA A 151 2.69 10.35 -3.54
C ALA A 151 2.40 10.05 -5.04
N GLU A 152 1.25 9.45 -5.34
CA GLU A 152 0.81 9.21 -6.72
C GLU A 152 0.54 10.53 -7.46
N ALA A 153 -0.07 11.52 -6.80
CA ALA A 153 -0.30 12.84 -7.36
C ALA A 153 1.01 13.60 -7.61
N GLU A 154 1.95 13.58 -6.68
CA GLU A 154 3.29 14.18 -6.84
C GLU A 154 4.05 13.51 -7.99
N LEU A 155 4.03 12.18 -8.08
CA LEU A 155 4.64 11.44 -9.19
C LEU A 155 4.00 11.82 -10.53
N SER A 156 2.67 11.89 -10.59
CA SER A 156 1.94 12.30 -11.80
C SER A 156 2.28 13.74 -12.19
N PHE A 157 2.36 14.65 -11.22
CA PHE A 157 2.75 16.03 -11.44
C PHE A 157 4.19 16.13 -11.97
N LEU A 158 5.15 15.45 -11.35
CA LEU A 158 6.54 15.39 -11.82
C LEU A 158 6.63 14.83 -13.24
N LYS A 159 5.88 13.76 -13.57
CA LYS A 159 5.78 13.24 -14.94
C LYS A 159 5.23 14.28 -15.91
N SER A 160 4.25 15.08 -15.49
CA SER A 160 3.64 16.12 -16.34
C SER A 160 4.56 17.32 -16.61
N GLN A 161 5.58 17.56 -15.79
CA GLN A 161 6.57 18.63 -16.04
C GLN A 161 7.40 18.37 -17.30
N ILE A 162 7.54 17.11 -17.71
CA ILE A 162 8.04 16.77 -19.05
C ILE A 162 6.88 16.99 -20.01
N ASN A 163 6.84 18.14 -20.69
CA ASN A 163 5.83 18.42 -21.72
C ASN A 163 6.13 17.57 -22.97
N PRO A 164 5.45 16.43 -23.20
CA PRO A 164 5.83 15.54 -24.28
C PRO A 164 5.53 16.19 -25.62
N HIS A 165 4.48 17.01 -25.70
CA HIS A 165 4.14 17.75 -26.91
C HIS A 165 5.25 18.73 -27.31
N PHE A 166 5.85 19.43 -26.35
CA PHE A 166 7.04 20.25 -26.63
C PHE A 166 8.18 19.39 -27.18
N LEU A 167 8.49 18.24 -26.55
CA LEU A 167 9.55 17.35 -27.02
C LEU A 167 9.30 16.84 -28.44
N PHE A 168 8.09 16.35 -28.77
CA PHE A 168 7.77 15.89 -30.13
C PHE A 168 7.83 17.03 -31.14
N ASN A 169 7.38 18.23 -30.78
CA ASN A 169 7.49 19.39 -31.65
C ASN A 169 8.95 19.79 -31.90
N SER A 170 9.80 19.75 -30.87
CA SER A 170 11.23 19.98 -31.01
C SER A 170 11.89 18.93 -31.91
N LEU A 171 11.56 17.65 -31.74
CA LEU A 171 12.08 16.57 -32.58
C LEU A 171 11.62 16.71 -34.04
N ASN A 172 10.34 17.03 -34.27
CA ASN A 172 9.83 17.28 -35.61
C ASN A 172 10.49 18.49 -36.27
N ALA A 173 10.75 19.57 -35.52
CA ALA A 173 11.49 20.71 -36.04
C ALA A 173 12.91 20.31 -36.47
N VAL A 174 13.64 19.55 -35.64
CA VAL A 174 14.96 19.01 -36.00
C VAL A 174 14.86 18.09 -37.22
N TYR A 175 13.82 17.27 -37.33
CA TYR A 175 13.61 16.38 -38.47
C TYR A 175 13.54 17.15 -39.80
N PHE A 176 12.87 18.30 -39.83
CA PHE A 176 12.79 19.17 -41.01
C PHE A 176 14.07 19.95 -41.30
N LEU A 177 14.96 20.13 -40.31
CA LEU A 177 16.28 20.73 -40.51
C LEU A 177 17.31 19.76 -41.09
N ILE A 178 17.07 18.44 -41.00
CA ILE A 178 17.96 17.44 -41.58
C ILE A 178 17.76 17.38 -43.11
N GLN A 179 18.86 17.46 -43.86
CA GLN A 179 18.85 17.40 -45.33
C GLN A 179 18.13 16.17 -45.91
N LYS A 180 17.52 16.37 -47.09
CA LYS A 180 16.87 15.43 -48.04
C LYS A 180 17.56 14.07 -48.22
N GLU A 181 18.87 14.11 -48.14
CA GLU A 181 19.75 13.05 -48.58
C GLU A 181 20.31 12.28 -47.37
N ASN A 182 20.36 12.92 -46.20
CA ASN A 182 20.79 12.30 -44.94
C ASN A 182 19.64 11.47 -44.35
N THR A 183 19.39 10.32 -44.99
CA THR A 183 18.34 9.36 -44.60
C THR A 183 18.65 8.69 -43.27
N GLU A 184 19.93 8.46 -42.96
CA GLU A 184 20.39 7.84 -41.72
C GLU A 184 20.06 8.69 -40.49
N ALA A 185 20.38 9.99 -40.50
CA ALA A 185 20.06 10.89 -39.39
C ALA A 185 18.53 11.05 -39.20
N ARG A 186 17.76 11.07 -40.29
CA ARG A 186 16.29 11.12 -40.22
C ARG A 186 15.69 9.84 -39.65
N GLN A 187 16.21 8.68 -40.03
CA GLN A 187 15.79 7.40 -39.45
C GLN A 187 16.17 7.30 -37.96
N ALA A 188 17.35 7.76 -37.57
CA ALA A 188 17.78 7.81 -36.18
C ALA A 188 16.82 8.66 -35.33
N LEU A 189 16.47 9.85 -35.81
CA LEU A 189 15.57 10.75 -35.11
C LEU A 189 14.14 10.18 -35.00
N HIS A 190 13.67 9.49 -36.04
CA HIS A 190 12.39 8.80 -36.01
C HIS A 190 12.38 7.67 -34.96
N LYS A 191 13.39 6.79 -34.96
CA LYS A 191 13.52 5.71 -33.96
C LYS A 191 13.57 6.28 -32.54
N PHE A 192 14.33 7.35 -32.32
CA PHE A 192 14.40 8.02 -31.02
C PHE A 192 13.04 8.59 -30.58
N SER A 193 12.30 9.21 -31.50
CA SER A 193 10.95 9.72 -31.25
C SER A 193 9.97 8.60 -30.85
N ASP A 194 10.00 7.47 -31.56
CA ASP A 194 9.15 6.31 -31.25
C ASP A 194 9.48 5.72 -29.86
N MET A 195 10.78 5.61 -29.53
CA MET A 195 11.22 5.15 -28.21
C MET A 195 10.79 6.09 -27.08
N LEU A 196 10.88 7.41 -27.27
CA LEU A 196 10.39 8.38 -26.29
C LEU A 196 8.87 8.31 -26.11
N ARG A 197 8.12 8.15 -27.21
CA ARG A 197 6.66 7.98 -27.16
C ARG A 197 6.27 6.76 -26.34
N TYR A 198 6.97 5.65 -26.56
CA TYR A 198 6.75 4.44 -25.79
C TYR A 198 6.97 4.66 -24.29
N GLN A 199 8.12 5.24 -23.89
CA GLN A 199 8.44 5.51 -22.48
C GLN A 199 7.43 6.44 -21.79
N LEU A 200 6.94 7.47 -22.49
CA LEU A 200 6.07 8.50 -21.90
C LEU A 200 4.58 8.11 -21.87
N TYR A 201 4.10 7.35 -22.85
CA TYR A 201 2.67 7.11 -23.02
C TYR A 201 2.22 5.67 -22.96
N GLU A 202 3.05 4.71 -23.40
CA GLU A 202 2.64 3.31 -23.50
C GLU A 202 2.98 2.49 -22.24
N VAL A 203 3.90 2.97 -21.40
CA VAL A 203 4.21 2.41 -20.08
C VAL A 203 3.15 2.85 -19.06
N LYS A 204 1.89 2.47 -19.28
CA LYS A 204 0.74 2.78 -18.41
C LYS A 204 0.12 1.56 -17.75
N GLY A 205 0.76 0.38 -17.83
CA GLY A 205 0.26 -0.87 -17.25
C GLY A 205 1.33 -1.63 -16.47
N THR A 206 0.91 -2.62 -15.70
CA THR A 206 1.77 -3.54 -14.94
C THR A 206 2.40 -4.64 -15.81
N ARG A 207 1.89 -4.86 -17.03
CA ARG A 207 2.37 -5.90 -17.95
C ARG A 207 2.16 -5.48 -19.40
N ILE A 208 3.12 -5.82 -20.25
CA ILE A 208 3.08 -5.59 -21.70
C ILE A 208 3.42 -6.89 -22.45
N PRO A 209 2.99 -7.06 -23.70
CA PRO A 209 3.48 -8.14 -24.56
C PRO A 209 5.00 -8.07 -24.71
N ILE A 210 5.69 -9.21 -24.64
CA ILE A 210 7.15 -9.29 -24.80
C ILE A 210 7.62 -8.69 -26.13
N GLU A 211 6.81 -8.78 -27.17
CA GLU A 211 7.09 -8.25 -28.51
C GLU A 211 7.33 -6.74 -28.49
N LYS A 212 6.63 -6.01 -27.61
CA LYS A 212 6.84 -4.56 -27.43
C LYS A 212 8.20 -4.27 -26.79
N GLU A 213 8.57 -5.04 -25.77
CA GLU A 213 9.89 -4.92 -25.13
C GLU A 213 11.00 -5.27 -26.14
N LEU A 214 10.84 -6.33 -26.94
CA LEU A 214 11.81 -6.73 -27.97
C LEU A 214 11.97 -5.68 -29.06
N SER A 215 10.87 -5.09 -29.54
CA SER A 215 10.92 -3.99 -30.51
C SER A 215 11.69 -2.80 -29.94
N TYR A 216 11.40 -2.45 -28.69
CA TYR A 216 12.08 -1.36 -28.00
C TYR A 216 13.59 -1.61 -27.83
N LEU A 217 13.97 -2.82 -27.44
CA LEU A 217 15.39 -3.22 -27.34
C LEU A 217 16.08 -3.17 -28.70
N LYS A 218 15.43 -3.64 -29.75
CA LYS A 218 15.97 -3.61 -31.12
C LYS A 218 16.21 -2.18 -31.58
N ASP A 219 15.24 -1.28 -31.39
CA ASP A 219 15.37 0.13 -31.74
C ASP A 219 16.50 0.81 -30.96
N TYR A 220 16.65 0.50 -29.67
CA TYR A 220 17.76 0.98 -28.86
C TYR A 220 19.12 0.50 -29.40
N VAL A 221 19.24 -0.80 -29.68
CA VAL A 221 20.48 -1.41 -30.20
C VAL A 221 20.84 -0.80 -31.55
N ASP A 222 19.87 -0.65 -32.45
CA ASP A 222 20.06 -0.03 -33.76
C ASP A 222 20.54 1.42 -33.62
N LEU A 223 19.98 2.20 -32.70
CA LEU A 223 20.45 3.56 -32.43
C LEU A 223 21.88 3.59 -31.88
N GLN A 224 22.26 2.66 -31.00
CA GLN A 224 23.63 2.60 -30.49
C GLN A 224 24.63 2.20 -31.57
N LYS A 225 24.23 1.34 -32.52
CA LYS A 225 25.05 0.98 -33.68
C LYS A 225 25.39 2.19 -34.55
N LEU A 226 24.50 3.18 -34.67
CA LEU A 226 24.75 4.41 -35.43
C LEU A 226 25.80 5.33 -34.79
N ARG A 227 25.99 5.25 -33.46
CA ARG A 227 26.89 6.16 -32.72
C ARG A 227 28.34 5.70 -32.68
N LYS A 228 28.62 4.46 -33.08
CA LYS A 228 29.85 3.76 -32.74
C LYS A 228 30.51 3.22 -34.02
N ASP A 229 31.80 3.50 -34.20
CA ASP A 229 32.62 3.09 -35.36
C ASP A 229 32.58 1.57 -35.62
N GLU A 230 33.09 1.14 -36.78
CA GLU A 230 33.14 -0.26 -37.27
C GLU A 230 33.81 -1.28 -36.32
N ASN A 231 34.40 -0.84 -35.20
CA ASN A 231 35.15 -1.67 -34.25
C ASN A 231 34.31 -2.36 -33.16
N TYR A 232 32.97 -2.24 -33.18
CA TYR A 232 32.08 -2.89 -32.22
C TYR A 232 31.26 -4.00 -32.86
N LEU A 233 31.40 -5.22 -32.34
CA LEU A 233 30.59 -6.36 -32.75
C LEU A 233 29.34 -6.44 -31.87
N VAL A 234 28.17 -6.26 -32.48
CA VAL A 234 26.90 -6.26 -31.75
C VAL A 234 25.99 -7.35 -32.29
N ASP A 235 25.94 -8.47 -31.55
CA ASP A 235 25.12 -9.64 -31.83
C ASP A 235 23.78 -9.49 -31.08
N PHE A 236 22.67 -9.49 -31.82
CA PHE A 236 21.33 -9.51 -31.24
C PHE A 236 20.58 -10.72 -31.77
N HIS A 237 20.35 -11.69 -30.90
CA HIS A 237 19.67 -12.92 -31.22
C HIS A 237 18.43 -13.11 -30.34
N CYS A 238 17.31 -13.43 -30.99
CA CYS A 238 16.05 -13.72 -30.33
C CYS A 238 15.41 -14.95 -30.98
N SER A 239 15.14 -15.95 -30.16
CA SER A 239 14.48 -17.18 -30.60
C SER A 239 13.02 -16.90 -31.00
N PRO A 240 12.48 -17.54 -32.07
CA PRO A 240 11.08 -17.40 -32.48
C PRO A 240 10.05 -17.76 -31.40
N GLU A 241 10.45 -18.56 -30.41
CA GLU A 241 9.64 -18.99 -29.27
C GLU A 241 9.44 -17.87 -28.24
N VAL A 242 10.21 -16.77 -28.31
CA VAL A 242 10.07 -15.59 -27.43
C VAL A 242 8.91 -14.71 -27.92
N LYS A 243 7.70 -15.21 -27.74
CA LYS A 243 6.45 -14.54 -28.13
C LYS A 243 5.32 -14.99 -27.22
N GLU A 244 4.16 -14.34 -27.28
CA GLU A 244 2.92 -14.78 -26.65
C GLU A 244 3.06 -14.93 -25.12
N PHE A 245 3.67 -13.94 -24.48
CA PHE A 245 3.62 -13.77 -23.02
C PHE A 245 3.80 -12.31 -22.62
N SER A 246 3.49 -12.02 -21.36
CA SER A 246 3.54 -10.66 -20.82
C SER A 246 4.63 -10.46 -19.78
N ILE A 247 5.40 -9.38 -19.92
CA ILE A 247 6.49 -8.99 -19.03
C ILE A 247 6.24 -7.59 -18.46
N GLU A 248 6.88 -7.28 -17.35
CA GLU A 248 6.96 -5.92 -16.82
C GLU A 248 7.67 -5.00 -17.84
N PRO A 249 7.11 -3.83 -18.19
CA PRO A 249 7.70 -2.92 -19.16
C PRO A 249 9.07 -2.37 -18.75
N LEU A 250 9.96 -2.17 -19.71
CA LEU A 250 11.30 -1.59 -19.50
C LEU A 250 12.10 -2.37 -18.43
N LEU A 251 11.93 -3.69 -18.38
CA LEU A 251 12.64 -4.56 -17.43
C LEU A 251 14.03 -4.90 -17.96
N LEU A 252 14.16 -5.11 -19.27
CA LEU A 252 15.39 -5.61 -19.88
C LEU A 252 16.34 -4.48 -20.29
N ILE A 253 15.78 -3.32 -20.64
CA ILE A 253 16.56 -2.17 -21.13
C ILE A 253 17.72 -1.74 -20.21
N PRO A 254 17.62 -1.75 -18.86
CA PRO A 254 18.73 -1.27 -18.03
C PRO A 254 19.97 -2.17 -18.14
N PHE A 255 19.81 -3.46 -18.46
CA PHE A 255 20.94 -4.36 -18.71
C PHE A 255 21.60 -4.04 -20.05
N VAL A 256 20.80 -3.75 -21.08
CA VAL A 256 21.29 -3.35 -22.41
C VAL A 256 22.01 -2.00 -22.34
N GLU A 257 21.42 -1.01 -21.67
CA GLU A 257 22.04 0.30 -21.43
C GLU A 257 23.39 0.15 -20.71
N ASN A 258 23.45 -0.67 -19.66
CA ASN A 258 24.69 -0.93 -18.94
C ASN A 258 25.76 -1.57 -19.84
N ALA A 259 25.38 -2.53 -20.69
CA ALA A 259 26.31 -3.18 -21.60
C ALA A 259 26.93 -2.20 -22.61
N PHE A 260 26.12 -1.32 -23.23
CA PHE A 260 26.63 -0.29 -24.14
C PHE A 260 27.39 0.84 -23.44
N LYS A 261 27.08 1.12 -22.17
CA LYS A 261 27.79 2.10 -21.35
C LYS A 261 29.18 1.63 -20.93
N HIS A 262 29.33 0.34 -20.65
CA HIS A 262 30.55 -0.26 -20.10
C HIS A 262 31.34 -1.11 -21.10
N ILE A 263 30.96 -1.06 -22.39
CA ILE A 263 31.71 -1.71 -23.45
C ILE A 263 33.16 -1.20 -23.48
N SER A 264 34.11 -2.08 -23.75
CA SER A 264 35.52 -1.68 -23.93
C SER A 264 35.70 -0.77 -25.15
N HIS A 265 36.74 0.06 -25.11
CA HIS A 265 37.12 0.98 -26.18
C HIS A 265 38.52 0.68 -26.73
N LYS A 266 38.90 -0.61 -26.77
CA LYS A 266 40.22 -1.05 -27.26
C LYS A 266 40.33 -0.78 -28.77
N THR A 267 41.46 -0.22 -29.19
CA THR A 267 41.77 0.09 -30.61
C THR A 267 42.13 -1.14 -31.43
N THR A 268 42.51 -2.25 -30.80
CA THR A 268 42.97 -3.50 -31.44
C THR A 268 41.84 -4.50 -31.73
N GLY A 269 40.58 -4.09 -31.60
CA GLY A 269 39.40 -4.95 -31.73
C GLY A 269 39.02 -5.69 -30.45
N GLY A 270 37.96 -6.49 -30.51
CA GLY A 270 37.42 -7.23 -29.37
C GLY A 270 36.41 -6.47 -28.50
N ASN A 271 35.86 -5.37 -29.01
CA ASN A 271 34.75 -4.67 -28.36
C ASN A 271 33.44 -5.31 -28.82
N PHE A 272 32.68 -5.91 -27.90
CA PHE A 272 31.43 -6.57 -28.27
C PHE A 272 30.30 -6.38 -27.26
N VAL A 273 29.07 -6.45 -27.76
CA VAL A 273 27.87 -6.73 -26.98
C VAL A 273 27.16 -7.90 -27.65
N ARG A 274 26.81 -8.93 -26.89
CA ARG A 274 25.99 -10.04 -27.36
C ARG A 274 24.74 -10.15 -26.50
N LEU A 275 23.59 -10.16 -27.15
CA LEU A 275 22.27 -10.35 -26.54
C LEU A 275 21.66 -11.61 -27.10
N ASP A 276 21.26 -12.52 -26.21
CA ASP A 276 20.58 -13.76 -26.54
C ASP A 276 19.30 -13.90 -25.71
N MET A 277 18.19 -14.11 -26.40
CA MET A 277 16.88 -14.30 -25.78
C MET A 277 16.26 -15.60 -26.26
N THR A 278 15.91 -16.48 -25.32
CA THR A 278 15.30 -17.79 -25.60
C THR A 278 14.12 -18.05 -24.66
N ARG A 279 13.15 -18.83 -25.12
CA ARG A 279 12.03 -19.29 -24.29
C ARG A 279 11.89 -20.80 -24.46
N ASN A 280 12.09 -21.55 -23.38
CA ASN A 280 11.98 -23.00 -23.37
C ASN A 280 11.21 -23.46 -22.13
N ASN A 281 10.26 -24.39 -22.28
CA ASN A 281 9.53 -25.03 -21.17
C ASN A 281 8.88 -24.04 -20.17
N GLY A 282 8.32 -22.93 -20.66
CA GLY A 282 7.70 -21.91 -19.80
C GLY A 282 8.70 -21.00 -19.06
N GLU A 283 9.99 -21.12 -19.34
CA GLU A 283 11.04 -20.25 -18.81
C GLU A 283 11.58 -19.35 -19.92
N PHE A 284 11.57 -18.05 -19.68
CA PHE A 284 12.23 -17.05 -20.51
C PHE A 284 13.64 -16.81 -19.98
N LYS A 285 14.62 -16.86 -20.86
CA LYS A 285 16.03 -16.59 -20.55
C LYS A 285 16.50 -15.40 -21.37
N PHE A 286 17.01 -14.39 -20.68
CA PHE A 286 17.68 -13.24 -21.23
C PHE A 286 19.15 -13.32 -20.81
N HIS A 287 20.03 -13.33 -21.81
CA HIS A 287 21.47 -13.33 -21.63
C HIS A 287 22.05 -12.09 -22.33
N ILE A 288 22.91 -11.36 -21.63
CA ILE A 288 23.70 -10.30 -22.23
C ILE A 288 25.13 -10.35 -21.71
N GLU A 289 26.07 -10.23 -22.63
CA GLU A 289 27.49 -10.11 -22.31
C GLU A 289 28.12 -8.97 -23.10
N ASN A 290 29.05 -8.27 -22.46
CA ASN A 290 29.84 -7.24 -23.12
C ASN A 290 31.30 -7.32 -22.71
N SER A 291 32.18 -6.94 -23.64
CA SER A 291 33.57 -6.69 -23.31
C SER A 291 33.67 -5.49 -22.37
N LYS A 292 34.67 -5.47 -21.48
CA LYS A 292 34.96 -4.32 -20.62
C LYS A 292 36.47 -4.08 -20.54
N GLU A 293 36.86 -2.87 -20.17
CA GLU A 293 38.27 -2.56 -19.91
C GLU A 293 38.72 -3.04 -18.54
N THR A 294 39.99 -3.42 -18.47
CA THR A 294 40.66 -3.81 -17.22
C THR A 294 41.02 -2.54 -16.44
N GLU A 295 40.06 -1.93 -15.76
CA GLU A 295 40.37 -0.82 -14.84
C GLU A 295 40.66 -1.32 -13.41
N ARG A 296 41.74 -0.77 -12.83
CA ARG A 296 42.12 -0.93 -11.42
C ARG A 296 41.03 -0.35 -10.53
N SER A 297 40.33 -1.22 -9.78
CA SER A 297 39.70 -0.87 -8.51
C SER A 297 38.99 0.49 -8.48
N THR A 298 37.85 0.61 -9.17
CA THR A 298 36.78 1.44 -8.62
C THR A 298 35.61 0.51 -8.35
N GLN A 299 35.14 0.55 -7.11
CA GLN A 299 34.10 -0.33 -6.57
C GLN A 299 32.98 -0.55 -7.60
N LEU A 300 32.62 -1.83 -7.80
CA LEU A 300 31.37 -2.28 -8.43
C LEU A 300 30.17 -1.81 -7.58
N HIS A 301 30.00 -0.49 -7.41
CA HIS A 301 28.73 0.06 -7.01
C HIS A 301 27.81 -0.13 -8.20
N GLY A 302 27.06 -1.24 -8.19
CA GLY A 302 25.97 -1.46 -9.12
C GLY A 302 25.16 -0.17 -9.19
N GLY A 303 25.14 0.44 -10.38
CA GLY A 303 24.53 1.75 -10.56
C GLY A 303 23.07 1.74 -10.09
N ILE A 304 22.52 2.93 -9.83
CA ILE A 304 21.12 3.12 -9.39
C ILE A 304 20.15 2.27 -10.23
N GLY A 305 20.39 2.16 -11.55
CA GLY A 305 19.60 1.33 -12.45
C GLY A 305 19.57 -0.17 -12.11
N LEU A 306 20.71 -0.78 -11.76
CA LEU A 306 20.78 -2.22 -11.49
C LEU A 306 20.11 -2.58 -10.16
N ASN A 307 20.31 -1.74 -9.13
CA ASN A 307 19.63 -1.93 -7.84
C ASN A 307 18.11 -1.77 -7.99
N ASN A 308 17.67 -0.83 -8.83
CA ASN A 308 16.26 -0.67 -9.15
C ASN A 308 15.68 -1.90 -9.85
N VAL A 309 16.40 -2.50 -10.82
CA VAL A 309 15.93 -3.72 -11.49
C VAL A 309 15.88 -4.91 -10.53
N LYS A 310 16.90 -5.13 -9.71
CA LYS A 310 16.89 -6.19 -8.67
C LYS A 310 15.67 -6.06 -7.77
N ARG A 311 15.41 -4.84 -7.27
CA ARG A 311 14.25 -4.58 -6.42
C ARG A 311 12.92 -4.80 -7.14
N ARG A 312 12.82 -4.40 -8.41
CA ARG A 312 11.63 -4.66 -9.25
C ARG A 312 11.40 -6.16 -9.45
N LEU A 313 12.45 -6.93 -9.71
CA LEU A 313 12.35 -8.38 -9.85
C LEU A 313 11.87 -9.06 -8.56
N GLU A 314 12.40 -8.66 -7.40
CA GLU A 314 11.95 -9.15 -6.08
C GLU A 314 10.45 -8.90 -5.84
N LEU A 315 9.98 -7.69 -6.17
CA LEU A 315 8.59 -7.29 -5.93
C LEU A 315 7.60 -7.90 -6.92
N LEU A 316 7.99 -8.03 -8.19
CA LEU A 316 7.07 -8.39 -9.28
C LEU A 316 7.15 -9.86 -9.71
N TYR A 317 8.23 -10.56 -9.36
CA TYR A 317 8.45 -11.98 -9.69
C TYR A 317 8.94 -12.80 -8.48
N PRO A 318 8.28 -12.73 -7.31
CA PRO A 318 8.74 -13.45 -6.12
C PRO A 318 8.78 -14.96 -6.37
N GLY A 319 9.96 -15.59 -6.19
CA GLY A 319 10.18 -17.02 -6.44
C GLY A 319 10.08 -17.45 -7.92
N LYS A 320 9.91 -16.49 -8.84
CA LYS A 320 9.75 -16.71 -10.29
C LYS A 320 10.90 -16.11 -11.12
N HIS A 321 11.96 -15.63 -10.48
CA HIS A 321 13.13 -15.11 -11.19
C HIS A 321 14.44 -15.62 -10.59
N GLU A 322 15.46 -15.68 -11.44
CA GLU A 322 16.86 -15.91 -11.07
C GLU A 322 17.71 -14.91 -11.85
N LEU A 323 18.49 -14.08 -11.16
CA LEU A 323 19.40 -13.12 -11.77
C LEU A 323 20.84 -13.43 -11.34
N CYS A 324 21.66 -13.84 -12.30
CA CYS A 324 23.10 -14.01 -12.11
C CYS A 324 23.83 -12.88 -12.84
N ILE A 325 24.80 -12.27 -12.16
CA ILE A 325 25.64 -11.22 -12.72
C ILE A 325 27.07 -11.63 -12.41
N ASP A 326 27.85 -11.83 -13.47
CA ASP A 326 29.25 -12.23 -13.37
C ASP A 326 30.13 -11.20 -14.10
N SER A 327 31.35 -11.01 -13.61
CA SER A 327 32.23 -9.94 -14.05
C SER A 327 33.68 -10.37 -13.89
N ASN A 328 34.27 -10.85 -14.98
CA ASN A 328 35.67 -11.26 -15.04
C ASN A 328 36.56 -10.10 -15.48
N GLU A 329 37.85 -10.26 -15.74
CA GLU A 329 38.74 -9.12 -16.08
C GLU A 329 38.37 -8.38 -17.37
N ASN A 330 37.81 -9.10 -18.35
CA ASN A 330 37.56 -8.57 -19.71
C ASN A 330 36.09 -8.63 -20.14
N ILE A 331 35.22 -9.30 -19.37
CA ILE A 331 33.83 -9.54 -19.75
C ILE A 331 32.92 -9.26 -18.56
N TYR A 332 31.78 -8.62 -18.84
CA TYR A 332 30.65 -8.49 -17.92
C TYR A 332 29.47 -9.26 -18.49
N LYS A 333 28.81 -10.08 -17.67
CA LYS A 333 27.75 -11.00 -18.08
C LYS A 333 26.56 -10.89 -17.14
N VAL A 334 25.35 -10.90 -17.72
CA VAL A 334 24.09 -10.96 -16.99
C VAL A 334 23.22 -12.06 -17.57
N ASP A 335 22.77 -12.95 -16.69
CA ASP A 335 21.79 -13.99 -17.00
C ASP A 335 20.55 -13.75 -16.15
N LEU A 336 19.42 -13.50 -16.80
CA LEU A 336 18.11 -13.41 -16.17
C LEU A 336 17.23 -14.55 -16.66
N LYS A 337 16.72 -15.35 -15.72
CA LYS A 337 15.68 -16.35 -15.98
C LYS A 337 14.38 -15.90 -15.32
N LEU A 338 13.29 -15.97 -16.07
CA LEU A 338 11.95 -15.69 -15.59
C LEU A 338 11.05 -16.90 -15.85
N LYS A 339 10.37 -17.37 -14.81
CA LYS A 339 9.25 -18.31 -14.96
C LYS A 339 8.04 -17.53 -15.43
N ILE A 340 7.56 -17.87 -16.61
CA ILE A 340 6.45 -17.19 -17.27
C ILE A 340 5.17 -17.98 -16.99
N ASP A 341 4.16 -17.29 -16.49
CA ASP A 341 2.81 -17.85 -16.38
C ASP A 341 2.22 -17.93 -17.80
N GLN A 342 1.65 -19.09 -18.16
CA GLN A 342 1.08 -19.33 -19.49
C GLN A 342 -0.01 -18.32 -19.87
#